data_AF-A0A6J2TMS3-F1
#
_entry.id   AF-A0A6J2TMS3-F1
#
_cell.length_a   1.000
_cell.length_b   1.000
_cell.length_c   1.000
_cell.angle_alpha   90.00
_cell.angle_beta   90.00
_cell.angle_gamma   90.00
#
_symmetry.space_group_name_H-M   'P 1'
#
loop_
_entity.id
_entity.type
_entity.pdbx_description
1 polymer ?
#
loop_
_entity_poly.entity_id
_entity_poly.type
_entity_poly.pdbx_seq_one_letter_code
_entity_poly.pdbx_strand_id
1 'polypeptide(L)'
;MNPICKEDINSYECQKWMAEVVARCRDLFANEPADAWPAWWHDPRPARFKSDIRLMTAYDCHKLKSALEAEVAALVPVRIPLIESSKGVPFRWWQKVLLILIYVGIILGLLLFIRWCEAKRVPQWVELVKDEGHPPETASVPSKDSKTSEHRKHMNKKSWMRHKCRRVFVHSETELQQQRRRNEERERVREARTQRKVMKWTHPSDIPQETPEQTHSDRDGAQTNAR
;
A
#
# COMPACT_ATOMS: atom_id res chain seq x y z
N MET A 1 -7.83 -23.46 17.94
CA MET A 1 -8.66 -24.61 18.31
C MET A 1 -8.65 -24.79 19.83
N ASN A 2 -9.77 -25.11 20.46
CA ASN A 2 -9.81 -25.55 21.86
C ASN A 2 -9.05 -26.89 21.99
N PRO A 3 -8.16 -27.10 22.98
CA PRO A 3 -7.52 -28.39 23.20
C PRO A 3 -8.51 -29.55 23.34
N ILE A 4 -9.68 -29.32 23.96
CA ILE A 4 -10.76 -30.32 24.09
C ILE A 4 -11.25 -30.80 22.72
N CYS A 5 -11.37 -29.87 21.77
CA CYS A 5 -11.76 -30.17 20.40
C CYS A 5 -10.64 -30.78 19.54
N LYS A 6 -9.39 -30.80 20.03
CA LYS A 6 -8.25 -31.42 19.34
C LYS A 6 -8.18 -32.91 19.62
N GLU A 7 -8.63 -33.34 20.81
CA GLU A 7 -8.69 -34.75 21.20
C GLU A 7 -9.89 -35.44 20.58
N ASP A 8 -11.09 -34.85 20.69
CA ASP A 8 -12.29 -35.36 20.05
C ASP A 8 -13.26 -34.24 19.66
N ILE A 9 -13.45 -34.05 18.35
CA ILE A 9 -14.37 -33.05 17.78
C ILE A 9 -15.84 -33.42 18.01
N ASN A 10 -16.14 -34.71 18.21
CA ASN A 10 -17.49 -35.21 18.44
C ASN A 10 -17.85 -35.27 19.93
N SER A 11 -16.93 -34.91 20.82
CA SER A 11 -17.21 -34.83 22.25
C SER A 11 -18.30 -33.80 22.55
N TYR A 12 -19.18 -34.14 23.50
CA TYR A 12 -20.24 -33.23 23.95
C TYR A 12 -19.68 -31.89 24.44
N GLU A 13 -18.54 -31.92 25.13
CA GLU A 13 -17.88 -30.71 25.64
C GLU A 13 -17.39 -29.80 24.51
N CYS A 14 -16.81 -30.37 23.44
CA CYS A 14 -16.42 -29.60 22.27
C CYS A 14 -17.64 -29.00 21.54
N GLN A 15 -18.70 -29.80 21.34
CA GLN A 15 -19.92 -29.33 20.68
C GLN A 15 -20.59 -28.19 21.46
N LYS A 16 -20.69 -28.33 22.79
CA LYS A 16 -21.23 -27.28 23.66
C LYS A 16 -20.40 -26.00 23.58
N TRP A 17 -19.07 -26.13 23.64
CA TRP A 17 -18.17 -24.99 23.51
C TRP A 17 -18.31 -24.28 22.14
N MET A 18 -18.39 -25.04 21.05
CA MET A 18 -18.60 -24.47 19.71
C MET A 18 -19.91 -23.71 19.61
N ALA A 19 -21.00 -24.27 20.16
CA ALA A 19 -22.31 -23.61 20.17
C ALA A 19 -22.27 -22.28 20.95
N GLU A 20 -21.60 -22.27 22.12
CA GLU A 20 -21.43 -21.06 22.94
C GLU A 20 -20.59 -19.98 22.22
N VAL A 21 -19.51 -20.38 21.55
CA VAL A 21 -18.69 -19.46 20.74
C VAL A 21 -19.48 -18.87 19.58
N VAL A 22 -20.24 -19.70 18.85
CA VAL A 22 -21.08 -19.23 17.74
C VAL A 22 -22.16 -18.25 18.22
N ALA A 23 -22.82 -18.57 19.34
CA ALA A 23 -23.81 -17.68 19.93
C ALA A 23 -23.19 -16.34 20.36
N ARG A 24 -22.04 -16.36 21.01
CA ARG A 24 -21.33 -15.15 21.44
C ARG A 24 -20.87 -14.30 20.25
N CYS A 25 -20.32 -14.92 19.22
CA CYS A 25 -19.89 -14.20 18.02
C CYS A 25 -21.06 -13.55 17.28
N ARG A 26 -22.20 -14.24 17.19
CA ARG A 26 -23.42 -13.67 16.60
C ARG A 26 -23.92 -12.45 17.36
N ASP A 27 -23.91 -12.52 18.69
CA ASP A 27 -24.29 -11.41 19.57
C ASP A 27 -23.33 -10.21 19.43
N LEU A 28 -22.02 -10.46 19.37
CA LEU A 28 -21.03 -9.41 19.15
C LEU A 28 -21.22 -8.72 17.80
N PHE A 29 -21.47 -9.48 16.72
CA PHE A 29 -21.71 -8.90 15.39
C PHE A 29 -23.03 -8.13 15.29
N ALA A 30 -24.05 -8.52 16.06
CA ALA A 30 -25.32 -7.80 16.09
C ALA A 30 -25.20 -6.44 16.80
N ASN A 31 -24.28 -6.33 17.76
CA ASN A 31 -24.11 -5.15 18.60
C ASN A 31 -22.94 -4.24 18.16
N GLU A 32 -22.18 -4.60 17.13
CA GLU A 32 -20.99 -3.85 16.71
C GLU A 32 -21.35 -2.72 15.72
N PRO A 33 -20.95 -1.47 16.01
CA PRO A 33 -21.18 -0.36 15.11
C PRO A 33 -20.31 -0.49 13.85
N ALA A 34 -20.89 -0.14 12.69
CA ALA A 34 -20.27 -0.24 11.36
C ALA A 34 -18.95 0.53 11.18
N ASP A 35 -18.55 1.34 12.17
CA ASP A 35 -17.38 2.22 12.12
C ASP A 35 -16.11 1.61 12.75
N ALA A 36 -16.19 0.44 13.39
CA ALA A 36 -15.04 -0.25 14.02
C ALA A 36 -14.12 -0.99 13.00
N TRP A 37 -14.36 -0.80 11.71
CA TRP A 37 -13.77 -1.57 10.62
C TRP A 37 -12.29 -1.29 10.26
N PRO A 38 -11.59 -0.20 10.63
CA PRO A 38 -10.31 0.12 9.99
C PRO A 38 -9.07 -0.65 10.52
N ALA A 39 -9.20 -1.57 11.48
CA ALA A 39 -8.02 -2.19 12.13
C ALA A 39 -7.94 -3.73 12.07
N TRP A 40 -8.98 -4.44 11.61
CA TRP A 40 -9.08 -5.89 11.83
C TRP A 40 -8.23 -6.76 10.89
N TRP A 41 -7.72 -6.23 9.77
CA TRP A 41 -6.98 -7.02 8.77
C TRP A 41 -5.45 -7.09 8.99
N HIS A 42 -4.90 -6.43 10.00
CA HIS A 42 -3.45 -6.21 10.10
C HIS A 42 -2.64 -7.21 10.94
N ASP A 43 -3.25 -8.20 11.60
CA ASP A 43 -2.50 -9.09 12.50
C ASP A 43 -2.60 -10.58 12.10
N PRO A 44 -1.58 -11.13 11.40
CA PRO A 44 -1.55 -12.50 10.92
C PRO A 44 -1.23 -13.53 12.02
N ARG A 45 -1.03 -13.12 13.27
CA ARG A 45 -0.80 -14.05 14.39
C ARG A 45 -1.99 -15.01 14.52
N PRO A 46 -1.86 -16.28 14.93
CA PRO A 46 -3.02 -17.14 15.16
C PRO A 46 -3.91 -16.62 16.29
N ALA A 47 -5.21 -16.92 16.26
CA ALA A 47 -6.10 -16.59 17.38
C ALA A 47 -5.59 -17.30 18.63
N ARG A 48 -5.19 -16.54 19.65
CA ARG A 48 -4.85 -17.13 20.96
C ARG A 48 -6.13 -17.67 21.56
N PHE A 49 -6.14 -18.96 21.86
CA PHE A 49 -7.25 -19.60 22.56
C PHE A 49 -7.46 -18.90 23.91
N LYS A 50 -8.68 -18.42 24.14
CA LYS A 50 -9.12 -17.92 25.44
C LYS A 50 -10.00 -19.01 26.06
N SER A 51 -9.66 -19.42 27.29
CA SER A 51 -10.45 -20.39 28.05
C SER A 51 -11.84 -19.86 28.41
N ASP A 52 -11.97 -18.55 28.59
CA ASP A 52 -13.24 -17.88 28.86
C ASP A 52 -13.83 -17.27 27.59
N ILE A 53 -14.98 -17.79 27.17
CA ILE A 53 -15.76 -17.33 26.00
C ILE A 53 -16.26 -15.89 26.21
N ARG A 54 -16.48 -15.48 27.46
CA ARG A 54 -16.98 -14.12 27.77
C ARG A 54 -15.96 -13.04 27.42
N LEU A 55 -14.68 -13.39 27.43
CA LEU A 55 -13.56 -12.51 27.07
C LEU A 55 -13.29 -12.46 25.55
N MET A 56 -14.07 -13.17 24.73
CA MET A 56 -13.98 -13.06 23.28
C MET A 56 -14.48 -11.68 22.82
N THR A 57 -13.69 -11.06 21.95
CA THR A 57 -14.07 -9.83 21.25
C THR A 57 -14.50 -10.15 19.83
N ALA A 58 -15.14 -9.21 19.14
CA ALA A 58 -15.52 -9.40 17.75
C ALA A 58 -14.32 -9.66 16.83
N TYR A 59 -13.16 -9.10 17.18
CA TYR A 59 -11.89 -9.39 16.52
C TYR A 59 -11.55 -10.90 16.57
N ASP A 60 -11.73 -11.55 17.73
CA ASP A 60 -11.48 -12.98 17.88
C ASP A 60 -12.44 -13.82 17.02
N CYS A 61 -13.69 -13.38 16.91
CA CYS A 61 -14.71 -14.02 16.08
C CYS A 61 -14.43 -13.90 14.58
N HIS A 62 -14.00 -12.73 14.10
CA HIS A 62 -13.58 -12.55 12.70
C HIS A 62 -12.39 -13.43 12.35
N LYS A 63 -11.45 -13.58 13.28
CA LYS A 63 -10.26 -14.39 13.12
C LYS A 63 -10.55 -15.88 13.13
N LEU A 64 -11.49 -16.31 13.97
CA LEU A 64 -12.00 -17.68 13.95
C LEU A 64 -12.69 -17.97 12.63
N LYS A 65 -13.51 -17.04 12.12
CA LYS A 65 -14.17 -17.17 10.82
C LYS A 65 -13.15 -17.28 9.68
N SER A 66 -12.13 -16.42 9.63
CA SER A 66 -11.14 -16.47 8.55
C SER A 66 -10.26 -17.72 8.61
N ALA A 67 -9.88 -18.17 9.82
CA ALA A 67 -9.17 -19.43 10.01
C ALA A 67 -10.02 -20.62 9.56
N LEU A 68 -11.31 -20.64 9.91
CA LEU A 68 -12.24 -21.67 9.48
C LEU A 68 -12.45 -21.65 7.96
N GLU A 69 -12.59 -20.47 7.34
CA GLU A 69 -12.68 -20.33 5.89
C GLU A 69 -11.40 -20.83 5.19
N ALA A 70 -10.22 -20.56 5.76
CA ALA A 70 -8.95 -21.05 5.25
C ALA A 70 -8.80 -22.57 5.39
N GLU A 71 -9.18 -23.14 6.55
CA GLU A 71 -9.14 -24.59 6.78
C GLU A 71 -10.17 -25.32 5.93
N VAL A 72 -11.38 -24.78 5.78
CA VAL A 72 -12.41 -25.32 4.88
C VAL A 72 -11.94 -25.22 3.43
N ALA A 73 -11.29 -24.13 3.02
CA ALA A 73 -10.71 -24.02 1.68
C ALA A 73 -9.55 -25.00 1.44
N ALA A 74 -8.81 -25.38 2.49
CA ALA A 74 -7.72 -26.35 2.40
C ALA A 74 -8.21 -27.81 2.44
N LEU A 75 -9.25 -28.11 3.20
CA LEU A 75 -9.82 -29.46 3.38
C LEU A 75 -10.85 -29.83 2.31
N VAL A 76 -11.50 -28.84 1.70
CA VAL A 76 -12.52 -29.01 0.68
C VAL A 76 -12.02 -28.44 -0.65
N PRO A 77 -11.35 -29.22 -1.53
CA PRO A 77 -11.21 -28.80 -2.91
C PRO A 77 -12.57 -28.69 -3.62
N VAL A 78 -13.65 -29.31 -3.10
CA VAL A 78 -14.94 -29.43 -3.79
C VAL A 78 -16.09 -29.64 -2.77
N ARG A 79 -17.08 -28.73 -2.78
CA ARG A 79 -18.49 -28.85 -2.30
C ARG A 79 -18.77 -28.85 -0.78
N ILE A 80 -19.04 -27.67 -0.21
CA ILE A 80 -20.11 -27.48 0.80
C ILE A 80 -20.93 -26.23 0.45
N PRO A 81 -22.27 -26.29 0.44
CA PRO A 81 -23.16 -25.29 -0.15
C PRO A 81 -23.78 -24.36 0.92
N LEU A 82 -22.96 -23.56 1.61
CA LEU A 82 -23.46 -22.50 2.51
C LEU A 82 -23.23 -21.08 1.96
N ILE A 83 -22.72 -21.00 0.73
CA ILE A 83 -22.79 -19.83 -0.17
C ILE A 83 -23.52 -20.27 -1.45
N GLU A 84 -24.60 -21.02 -1.31
CA GLU A 84 -25.48 -21.46 -2.41
C GLU A 84 -26.47 -20.35 -2.80
N SER A 85 -25.96 -19.12 -2.94
CA SER A 85 -26.67 -18.02 -3.60
C SER A 85 -25.79 -17.27 -4.61
N SER A 86 -24.50 -17.63 -4.73
CA SER A 86 -23.55 -16.89 -5.57
C SER A 86 -22.90 -17.72 -6.69
N LYS A 87 -22.89 -19.05 -6.61
CA LYS A 87 -22.31 -19.92 -7.65
C LYS A 87 -23.38 -20.75 -8.32
N GLY A 88 -23.99 -20.19 -9.37
CA GLY A 88 -24.88 -20.96 -10.23
C GLY A 88 -25.85 -20.19 -11.10
N VAL A 89 -25.99 -18.87 -10.96
CA VAL A 89 -26.66 -18.11 -12.02
C VAL A 89 -25.68 -18.10 -13.19
N PRO A 90 -26.00 -18.74 -14.34
CA PRO A 90 -25.14 -18.65 -15.51
C PRO A 90 -24.95 -17.16 -15.75
N PHE A 91 -23.70 -16.70 -15.66
CA PHE A 91 -23.36 -15.27 -15.68
C PHE A 91 -23.91 -14.70 -16.99
N ARG A 92 -25.14 -14.15 -16.90
CA ARG A 92 -25.93 -13.82 -18.09
C ARG A 92 -25.13 -12.79 -18.87
N TRP A 93 -25.15 -12.86 -20.19
CA TRP A 93 -24.33 -11.96 -21.01
C TRP A 93 -24.55 -10.47 -20.64
N TRP A 94 -25.78 -10.11 -20.27
CA TRP A 94 -26.15 -8.81 -19.72
C TRP A 94 -25.41 -8.40 -18.43
N GLN A 95 -25.07 -9.36 -17.56
CA GLN A 95 -24.27 -9.11 -16.36
C GLN A 95 -22.80 -8.81 -16.70
N LYS A 96 -22.26 -9.38 -17.79
CA LYS A 96 -20.93 -8.99 -18.32
C LYS A 96 -20.96 -7.58 -18.85
N VAL A 97 -22.01 -7.25 -19.61
CA VAL A 97 -22.21 -5.90 -20.15
C VAL A 97 -22.34 -4.88 -19.02
N LEU A 98 -23.11 -5.18 -17.98
CA LEU A 98 -23.27 -4.32 -16.82
C LEU A 98 -21.94 -4.09 -16.08
N LEU A 99 -21.14 -5.15 -15.88
CA LEU A 99 -19.83 -5.04 -15.26
C LEU A 99 -18.87 -4.16 -16.09
N ILE A 100 -18.88 -4.33 -17.42
CA ILE A 100 -18.08 -3.50 -18.33
C ILE A 100 -18.53 -2.04 -18.25
N LEU A 101 -19.84 -1.76 -18.24
CA LEU A 101 -20.37 -0.40 -18.13
C LEU A 101 -19.96 0.27 -16.81
N ILE A 102 -20.01 -0.46 -15.69
CA ILE A 102 -19.52 0.05 -14.40
C ILE A 102 -18.04 0.39 -14.49
N TYR A 103 -17.22 -0.50 -15.07
CA TYR A 103 -15.78 -0.29 -15.20
C TYR A 103 -15.46 0.92 -16.10
N VAL A 104 -16.15 1.07 -17.22
CA VAL A 104 -16.05 2.24 -18.11
C VAL A 104 -16.48 3.51 -17.39
N GLY A 105 -17.56 3.46 -16.61
CA GLY A 105 -18.03 4.58 -15.78
C GLY A 105 -16.99 5.04 -14.77
N ILE A 106 -16.33 4.10 -14.08
CA ILE A 106 -15.24 4.40 -13.14
C ILE A 106 -14.06 5.05 -13.87
N ILE A 107 -13.64 4.51 -15.02
CA ILE A 107 -12.54 5.09 -15.82
C ILE A 107 -12.89 6.50 -16.28
N LEU A 108 -14.10 6.72 -16.81
CA LEU A 108 -14.56 8.04 -17.23
C LEU A 108 -14.63 9.01 -16.03
N GLY A 109 -15.13 8.55 -14.89
CA GLY A 109 -15.16 9.32 -13.65
C GLY A 109 -13.77 9.75 -13.19
N LEU A 110 -12.79 8.82 -13.21
CA LEU A 110 -11.40 9.12 -12.89
C LEU A 110 -10.78 10.11 -13.89
N LEU A 111 -11.04 9.97 -15.19
CA LEU A 111 -10.55 10.91 -16.20
C LEU A 111 -11.14 12.32 -15.97
N LEU A 112 -12.44 12.42 -15.72
CA LEU A 112 -13.10 13.69 -15.39
C LEU A 112 -12.57 14.29 -14.10
N PHE A 113 -12.36 13.46 -13.07
CA PHE A 113 -11.77 13.88 -11.80
C PHE A 113 -10.34 14.42 -11.98
N ILE A 114 -9.52 13.76 -12.79
CA ILE A 114 -8.16 14.22 -13.14
C ILE A 114 -8.25 15.57 -13.88
N ARG A 115 -9.13 15.69 -14.88
CA ARG A 115 -9.32 16.97 -15.60
C ARG A 115 -9.79 18.09 -14.68
N TRP A 116 -10.68 17.77 -13.75
CA TRP A 116 -11.17 18.72 -12.74
C TRP A 116 -10.04 19.15 -11.79
N CYS A 117 -9.21 18.20 -11.34
CA CYS A 117 -8.04 18.48 -10.53
C CYS A 117 -7.03 19.37 -11.28
N GLU A 118 -6.82 19.13 -12.57
CA GLU A 118 -5.94 19.96 -13.41
C GLU A 118 -6.52 21.38 -13.59
N ALA A 119 -7.83 21.52 -13.81
CA ALA A 119 -8.47 22.82 -13.95
C ALA A 119 -8.40 23.68 -12.66
N LYS A 120 -8.41 23.03 -11.49
CA LYS A 120 -8.27 23.72 -10.19
C LYS A 120 -6.82 24.03 -9.81
N ARG A 121 -5.82 23.40 -10.43
CA ARG A 121 -4.41 23.79 -10.29
C ARG A 121 -4.14 25.01 -11.18
N VAL A 122 -4.72 26.15 -10.81
CA VAL A 122 -4.22 27.45 -11.29
C VAL A 122 -2.76 27.54 -10.85
N PRO A 123 -1.81 27.82 -11.75
CA PRO A 123 -0.39 27.89 -11.40
C PRO A 123 -0.14 29.15 -10.57
N GLN A 124 -0.23 29.04 -9.25
CA GLN A 124 0.14 30.08 -8.28
C GLN A 124 1.67 30.24 -8.13
N TRP A 125 2.46 29.76 -9.10
CA TRP A 125 3.93 29.72 -9.01
C TRP A 125 4.62 30.76 -9.89
N VAL A 126 3.87 31.68 -10.52
CA VAL A 126 4.45 32.70 -11.42
C VAL A 126 4.74 34.04 -10.71
N GLU A 127 4.34 34.22 -9.46
CA GLU A 127 4.44 35.52 -8.78
C GLU A 127 5.58 35.66 -7.77
N LEU A 128 6.52 34.72 -7.71
CA LEU A 128 7.63 34.75 -6.72
C LEU A 128 9.04 34.79 -7.34
N VAL A 129 9.18 35.37 -8.53
CA VAL A 129 10.51 35.72 -9.10
C VAL A 129 10.42 37.12 -9.71
N LYS A 130 10.08 38.12 -8.89
CA LYS A 130 10.27 39.53 -9.24
C LYS A 130 10.59 40.35 -7.99
N ASP A 131 11.57 39.89 -7.23
CA ASP A 131 12.28 40.74 -6.28
C ASP A 131 13.63 40.12 -5.98
N GLU A 132 14.63 40.42 -6.82
CA GLU A 132 16.01 40.68 -6.39
C GLU A 132 16.72 41.41 -7.54
N GLY A 133 17.07 42.67 -7.31
CA GLY A 133 18.04 43.39 -8.14
C GLY A 133 17.71 44.84 -8.44
N HIS A 134 17.87 45.73 -7.46
CA HIS A 134 18.39 47.08 -7.72
C HIS A 134 19.31 47.56 -6.58
N PRO A 135 20.53 48.04 -6.89
CA PRO A 135 21.29 48.93 -6.02
C PRO A 135 20.70 50.37 -6.09
N PRO A 136 20.95 51.22 -5.08
CA PRO A 136 20.37 52.56 -5.05
C PRO A 136 21.28 53.53 -5.83
N GLU A 137 20.77 54.22 -6.86
CA GLU A 137 21.06 55.65 -7.04
C GLU A 137 20.28 56.32 -8.18
N THR A 138 19.70 57.48 -7.83
CA THR A 138 19.32 58.63 -8.66
C THR A 138 18.04 58.62 -9.51
N ALA A 139 17.06 59.34 -8.96
CA ALA A 139 15.96 60.11 -9.55
C ALA A 139 15.89 60.27 -11.08
N SER A 140 14.73 59.94 -11.67
CA SER A 140 13.70 60.92 -12.08
C SER A 140 12.73 60.36 -13.16
N VAL A 141 11.48 60.85 -13.09
CA VAL A 141 10.39 60.80 -14.11
C VAL A 141 9.43 59.58 -14.09
N PRO A 142 8.10 59.81 -13.97
CA PRO A 142 7.08 58.77 -14.09
C PRO A 142 6.59 58.64 -15.54
N SER A 143 6.55 57.43 -16.09
CA SER A 143 5.85 57.20 -17.37
C SER A 143 5.30 55.78 -17.49
N LYS A 144 3.95 55.73 -17.48
CA LYS A 144 3.02 54.95 -18.31
C LYS A 144 3.26 53.45 -18.51
N ASP A 145 2.30 52.69 -17.99
CA ASP A 145 1.53 51.65 -18.70
C ASP A 145 2.30 50.81 -19.72
N SER A 146 2.71 49.61 -19.30
CA SER A 146 2.74 48.46 -20.21
C SER A 146 2.15 47.23 -19.54
N LYS A 147 0.87 46.99 -19.85
CA LYS A 147 0.19 45.71 -19.66
C LYS A 147 0.87 44.70 -20.58
N THR A 148 1.81 43.92 -20.06
CA THR A 148 2.38 42.79 -20.79
C THR A 148 1.32 41.69 -20.84
N SER A 149 0.58 41.65 -21.94
CA SER A 149 -0.42 40.61 -22.21
C SER A 149 0.25 39.24 -22.17
N GLU A 150 -0.18 38.38 -21.25
CA GLU A 150 0.06 36.94 -21.28
C GLU A 150 -0.46 36.35 -22.59
N HIS A 151 0.37 36.34 -23.62
CA HIS A 151 0.13 35.54 -24.80
C HIS A 151 0.36 34.07 -24.40
N ARG A 152 -0.68 33.41 -23.86
CA ARG A 152 -0.78 31.95 -23.82
C ARG A 152 -0.81 31.45 -25.25
N LYS A 153 0.38 31.32 -25.85
CA LYS A 153 0.57 30.68 -27.15
C LYS A 153 -0.02 29.29 -27.04
N HIS A 154 -1.08 29.05 -27.79
CA HIS A 154 -1.74 27.77 -27.93
C HIS A 154 -0.69 26.77 -28.43
N MET A 155 0.00 26.07 -27.52
CA MET A 155 1.01 25.11 -27.90
C MET A 155 0.31 24.02 -28.70
N ASN A 156 0.65 23.90 -29.99
CA ASN A 156 0.09 22.88 -30.86
C ASN A 156 0.17 21.51 -30.16
N LYS A 157 -0.93 20.72 -30.18
CA LYS A 157 -1.01 19.38 -29.55
C LYS A 157 0.24 18.52 -29.82
N LYS A 158 0.85 18.67 -31.00
CA LYS A 158 2.11 18.01 -31.39
C LYS A 158 3.32 18.42 -30.54
N SER A 159 3.48 19.70 -30.21
CA SER A 159 4.54 20.21 -29.34
C SER A 159 4.37 19.71 -27.90
N TRP A 160 3.13 19.72 -27.39
CA TRP A 160 2.81 19.20 -26.07
C TRP A 160 3.09 17.69 -25.95
N MET A 161 2.69 16.89 -26.95
CA MET A 161 2.99 15.46 -26.97
C MET A 161 4.50 15.21 -27.02
N ARG A 162 5.26 15.95 -27.84
CA ARG A 162 6.73 15.80 -27.87
C ARG A 162 7.36 16.13 -26.51
N HIS A 163 6.88 17.14 -25.79
CA HIS A 163 7.42 17.50 -24.48
C HIS A 163 7.12 16.41 -23.42
N LYS A 164 5.90 15.87 -23.39
CA LYS A 164 5.50 14.80 -22.44
C LYS A 164 6.17 13.46 -22.76
N CYS A 165 6.22 13.04 -24.03
CA CYS A 165 6.84 11.77 -24.43
C CYS A 165 8.36 11.79 -24.30
N ARG A 166 9.02 12.96 -24.37
CA ARG A 166 10.48 13.07 -24.20
C ARG A 166 10.96 12.69 -22.79
N ARG A 167 10.14 12.83 -21.75
CA ARG A 167 10.52 12.33 -20.40
C ARG A 167 10.37 10.82 -20.23
N VAL A 168 9.57 10.17 -21.06
CA VAL A 168 9.29 8.72 -20.97
C VAL A 168 10.25 7.92 -21.86
N PHE A 169 10.73 8.51 -22.96
CA PHE A 169 11.60 7.84 -23.93
C PHE A 169 13.08 8.27 -23.87
N VAL A 170 13.47 9.08 -22.88
CA VAL A 170 14.88 9.48 -22.67
C VAL A 170 15.40 8.81 -21.39
N HIS A 171 15.34 7.49 -21.35
CA HIS A 171 16.42 6.74 -20.72
C HIS A 171 17.14 6.06 -21.87
N SER A 172 18.32 6.57 -22.22
CA SER A 172 19.15 5.88 -23.20
C SER A 172 19.38 4.45 -22.71
N GLU A 173 19.56 3.51 -23.63
CA GLU A 173 19.79 2.11 -23.27
C GLU A 173 20.94 1.95 -22.25
N THR A 174 21.92 2.85 -22.32
CA THR A 174 23.02 2.98 -21.36
C THR A 174 22.58 3.37 -19.94
N GLU A 175 21.61 4.29 -19.77
CA GLU A 175 21.05 4.66 -18.47
C GLU A 175 20.26 3.49 -17.85
N LEU A 176 19.49 2.76 -18.68
CA LEU A 176 18.80 1.56 -18.23
C LEU A 176 19.77 0.47 -17.77
N GLN A 177 20.87 0.26 -18.50
CA GLN A 177 21.92 -0.68 -18.08
C GLN A 177 22.60 -0.23 -16.78
N GLN A 178 22.90 1.06 -16.63
CA GLN A 178 23.50 1.59 -15.41
C GLN A 178 22.56 1.43 -14.20
N GLN A 179 21.26 1.64 -14.41
CA GLN A 179 20.24 1.44 -13.38
C GLN A 179 20.10 -0.03 -12.98
N ARG A 180 20.16 -0.96 -13.94
CA ARG A 180 20.19 -2.41 -13.65
C ARG A 180 21.41 -2.79 -12.80
N ARG A 181 22.61 -2.32 -13.16
CA ARG A 181 23.83 -2.57 -12.36
C ARG A 181 23.71 -2.04 -10.93
N ARG A 182 23.16 -0.83 -10.75
CA ARG A 182 22.93 -0.26 -9.40
C ARG A 182 21.91 -1.07 -8.60
N ASN A 183 20.87 -1.62 -9.25
CA ASN A 183 19.89 -2.46 -8.58
C ASN A 183 20.50 -3.80 -8.17
N GLU A 184 21.27 -4.45 -9.04
CA GLU A 184 21.99 -5.69 -8.74
C GLU A 184 22.98 -5.52 -7.58
N GLU A 185 23.70 -4.40 -7.52
CA GLU A 185 24.60 -4.08 -6.42
C GLU A 185 23.84 -3.91 -5.09
N ARG A 186 22.70 -3.22 -5.11
CA ARG A 186 21.83 -3.07 -3.93
C ARG A 186 21.27 -4.41 -3.47
N GLU A 187 20.91 -5.30 -4.40
CA GLU A 187 20.45 -6.65 -4.08
C GLU A 187 21.56 -7.46 -3.41
N ARG A 188 22.79 -7.46 -3.95
CA ARG A 188 23.93 -8.13 -3.32
C ARG A 188 24.19 -7.64 -1.90
N VAL A 189 24.13 -6.32 -1.67
CA VAL A 189 24.28 -5.74 -0.32
C VAL A 189 23.14 -6.19 0.61
N ARG A 190 21.91 -6.28 0.09
CA ARG A 190 20.75 -6.74 0.86
C ARG A 190 20.84 -8.22 1.21
N GLU A 191 21.29 -9.05 0.28
CA GLU A 191 21.53 -10.49 0.49
C GLU A 191 22.62 -10.70 1.53
N ALA A 192 23.75 -10.00 1.41
CA ALA A 192 24.85 -10.08 2.39
C ALA A 192 24.38 -9.68 3.80
N ARG A 193 23.58 -8.61 3.93
CA ARG A 193 23.00 -8.22 5.23
C ARG A 193 22.03 -9.26 5.77
N THR A 194 21.25 -9.87 4.88
CA THR A 194 20.30 -10.93 5.25
C THR A 194 21.05 -12.17 5.74
N GLN A 195 22.10 -12.61 5.03
CA GLN A 195 22.95 -13.74 5.45
C GLN A 195 23.63 -13.48 6.79
N ARG A 196 24.17 -12.28 7.02
CA ARG A 196 24.74 -11.90 8.33
C ARG A 196 23.72 -12.01 9.46
N LYS A 197 22.48 -11.53 9.21
CA LYS A 197 21.40 -11.68 10.19
C LYS A 197 21.09 -13.14 10.44
N VAL A 198 20.93 -13.95 9.39
CA VAL A 198 20.68 -15.39 9.51
C VAL A 198 21.77 -16.04 10.35
N MET A 199 23.05 -15.89 10.00
CA MET A 199 24.17 -16.44 10.77
C MET A 199 24.14 -16.03 12.25
N LYS A 200 23.84 -14.76 12.55
CA LYS A 200 23.69 -14.25 13.92
C LYS A 200 22.56 -14.96 14.70
N TRP A 201 21.47 -15.33 14.02
CA TRP A 201 20.35 -16.05 14.64
C TRP A 201 20.59 -17.56 14.72
N THR A 202 21.30 -18.17 13.76
CA THR A 202 21.51 -19.62 13.71
C THR A 202 22.63 -20.09 14.62
N HIS A 203 23.67 -19.27 14.85
CA HIS A 203 24.84 -19.64 15.66
C HIS A 203 25.08 -18.62 16.79
N PRO A 204 24.14 -18.48 17.74
CA PRO A 204 24.27 -17.52 18.83
C PRO A 204 25.41 -17.84 19.80
N SER A 205 25.88 -19.10 19.84
CA SER A 205 26.96 -19.56 20.72
C SER A 205 28.37 -19.24 20.20
N ASP A 206 28.52 -18.90 18.92
CA ASP A 206 29.83 -18.63 18.29
C ASP A 206 30.09 -17.14 18.07
N ILE A 207 29.23 -16.24 18.57
CA ILE A 207 29.39 -14.79 18.41
C ILE A 207 30.59 -14.35 19.27
N PRO A 208 31.74 -13.99 18.69
CA PRO A 208 32.80 -13.33 19.44
C PRO A 208 32.19 -12.04 19.98
N GLN A 209 32.38 -11.72 21.26
CA GLN A 209 32.00 -10.41 21.79
C GLN A 209 32.76 -9.33 20.99
N GLU A 210 32.12 -8.76 19.97
CA GLU A 210 32.63 -7.58 19.29
C GLU A 210 32.56 -6.42 20.29
N THR A 211 33.71 -6.10 20.88
CA THR A 211 33.93 -4.91 21.69
C THR A 211 33.52 -3.68 20.86
N PRO A 212 32.63 -2.81 21.34
CA PRO A 212 31.95 -1.77 20.54
C PRO A 212 32.83 -0.58 20.06
N GLU A 213 34.14 -0.75 19.89
CA GLU A 213 35.07 0.38 19.84
C GLU A 213 35.36 0.98 18.45
N GLN A 214 34.76 0.53 17.33
CA GLN A 214 35.25 0.98 16.00
C GLN A 214 34.23 1.40 14.93
N THR A 215 32.94 1.59 15.25
CA THR A 215 31.95 2.01 14.24
C THR A 215 31.86 3.51 13.93
N HIS A 216 32.70 4.38 14.51
CA HIS A 216 32.62 5.83 14.28
C HIS A 216 33.55 6.37 13.17
N SER A 217 34.48 5.57 12.61
CA SER A 217 35.50 6.14 11.71
C SER A 217 35.14 6.20 10.22
N ASP A 218 34.08 5.54 9.76
CA ASP A 218 33.80 5.40 8.30
C ASP A 218 32.77 6.40 7.74
N ARG A 219 32.22 7.31 8.55
CA ARG A 219 31.19 8.26 8.09
C ARG A 219 31.74 9.55 7.48
N ASP A 220 33.02 9.86 7.67
CA ASP A 220 33.58 11.17 7.31
C ASP A 220 34.34 11.20 5.97
N GLY A 221 34.53 10.05 5.29
CA GLY A 221 35.32 9.98 4.04
C GLY A 221 34.59 10.32 2.73
N ALA A 222 33.26 10.54 2.75
CA ALA A 222 32.46 10.61 1.52
C ALA A 222 32.08 12.03 1.05
N GLN A 223 32.54 13.11 1.72
CA GLN A 223 32.14 14.48 1.37
C GLN A 223 33.17 15.30 0.57
N THR A 224 34.39 14.81 0.35
CA THR A 224 35.42 15.56 -0.40
C THR A 224 35.65 14.94 -1.77
N ASN A 225 34.79 15.25 -2.76
CA ASN A 225 35.11 15.29 -4.20
C ASN A 225 33.86 15.63 -5.02
N ALA A 226 33.45 16.89 -4.94
CA ALA A 226 32.58 17.52 -5.92
C ALA A 226 32.92 19.02 -5.97
N ARG A 227 33.98 19.35 -6.72
CA ARG A 227 34.26 20.70 -7.18
C ARG A 227 34.75 20.61 -8.62
#